data_AF-A0A2A5DYA6-F1
#
_entry.id   AF-A0A2A5DYA6-F1
#
_cell.length_a   1.000
_cell.length_b   1.000
_cell.length_c   1.000
_cell.angle_alpha   90.00
_cell.angle_beta   90.00
_cell.angle_gamma   90.00
#
_symmetry.space_group_name_H-M   'P 1'
#
loop_
_entity.id
_entity.type
_entity.pdbx_description
1 polymer ?
#
loop_
_entity_poly.entity_id
_entity_poly.type
_entity_poly.pdbx_seq_one_letter_code
_entity_poly.pdbx_strand_id
1 'polypeptide(L)'
;MQTMTDSEDLKKEAAGYYKDYQHYNRILRVWLVTFGIGGPVLLLVEQSVRTKLICDEVFEWVLVLFLSGVFLQVLLTFLNKFTAYIIYDGKQHGRTSGCLYKACDKISNYIGIDMGGDFLTIVAFTWGAFLVADAYFP
;
A
#
# COMPACT_ATOMS: atom_id res chain seq x y z
N MET A 1 21.59 37.28 0.71
CA MET A 1 20.23 37.46 0.16
C MET A 1 19.89 36.37 -0.84
N GLN A 2 20.81 36.00 -1.74
CA GLN A 2 20.66 34.90 -2.71
C GLN A 2 20.48 33.50 -2.07
N THR A 3 21.15 33.22 -0.95
CA THR A 3 21.07 31.94 -0.22
C THR A 3 19.72 31.67 0.48
N MET A 4 18.93 32.70 0.79
CA MET A 4 17.60 32.52 1.39
C MET A 4 16.56 32.14 0.32
N THR A 5 16.63 32.76 -0.86
CA THR A 5 15.77 32.44 -2.01
C THR A 5 15.98 30.99 -2.46
N ASP A 6 17.23 30.55 -2.60
CA ASP A 6 17.55 29.15 -2.95
C ASP A 6 16.95 28.15 -1.95
N SER A 7 16.98 28.45 -0.64
CA SER A 7 16.44 27.56 0.39
C SER A 7 14.91 27.50 0.44
N GLU A 8 14.21 28.57 0.06
CA GLU A 8 12.75 28.58 -0.03
C GLU A 8 12.26 27.88 -1.29
N ASP A 9 12.96 28.05 -2.40
CA ASP A 9 12.63 27.40 -3.66
C ASP A 9 12.84 25.89 -3.57
N LEU A 10 13.95 25.43 -2.97
CA LEU A 10 14.17 24.00 -2.68
C LEU A 10 13.06 23.40 -1.79
N LYS A 11 12.56 24.15 -0.80
CA LYS A 11 11.45 23.68 0.05
C LYS A 11 10.14 23.58 -0.71
N LYS A 12 9.86 24.52 -1.63
CA LYS A 12 8.67 24.47 -2.48
C LYS A 12 8.72 23.31 -3.45
N GLU A 13 9.88 23.07 -4.08
CA GLU A 13 10.08 21.92 -4.96
C GLU A 13 9.90 20.61 -4.20
N ALA A 14 10.53 20.45 -3.03
CA ALA A 14 10.36 19.28 -2.19
C ALA A 14 8.91 19.03 -1.77
N ALA A 15 8.15 20.09 -1.44
CA ALA A 15 6.73 19.99 -1.14
C ALA A 15 5.91 19.55 -2.37
N GLY A 16 6.28 20.01 -3.58
CA GLY A 16 5.71 19.56 -4.84
C GLY A 16 5.91 18.06 -5.06
N TYR A 17 7.16 17.60 -5.00
CA TYR A 17 7.49 16.17 -5.15
C TYR A 17 6.80 15.29 -4.11
N TYR A 18 6.70 15.75 -2.86
CA TYR A 18 5.99 15.02 -1.82
C TYR A 18 4.48 14.88 -2.12
N LYS A 19 3.86 15.94 -2.64
CA LYS A 19 2.44 15.91 -3.04
C LYS A 19 2.20 14.94 -4.20
N ASP A 20 3.08 14.94 -5.19
CA ASP A 20 3.00 14.01 -6.32
C ASP A 20 3.20 12.56 -5.85
N TYR A 21 4.18 12.32 -4.96
CA TYR A 21 4.37 11.03 -4.31
C TYR A 21 3.10 10.54 -3.59
N GLN A 22 2.48 11.39 -2.76
CA GLN A 22 1.25 11.04 -2.06
C GLN A 22 0.11 10.71 -3.03
N HIS A 23 0.03 11.44 -4.14
CA HIS A 23 -0.96 11.20 -5.19
C HIS A 23 -0.76 9.83 -5.84
N TYR A 24 0.46 9.52 -6.29
CA TYR A 24 0.78 8.23 -6.92
C TYR A 24 0.64 7.05 -5.96
N ASN A 25 1.10 7.18 -4.72
CA ASN A 25 0.95 6.15 -3.70
C ASN A 25 -0.54 5.82 -3.46
N ARG A 26 -1.40 6.84 -3.35
CA ARG A 26 -2.85 6.63 -3.25
C ARG A 26 -3.41 5.90 -4.46
N ILE A 27 -3.01 6.28 -5.68
CA ILE A 27 -3.47 5.64 -6.92
C ILE A 27 -3.02 4.17 -6.93
N LEU A 28 -1.73 3.92 -6.73
CA LEU A 28 -1.14 2.58 -6.73
C LEU A 28 -1.86 1.66 -5.75
N ARG A 29 -2.13 2.15 -4.55
CA ARG A 29 -2.88 1.40 -3.55
C ARG A 29 -4.29 1.03 -3.97
N VAL A 30 -5.02 1.95 -4.59
CA VAL A 30 -6.35 1.66 -5.13
C VAL A 30 -6.26 0.54 -6.17
N TRP A 31 -5.29 0.62 -7.09
CA TRP A 31 -5.04 -0.44 -8.07
C TRP A 31 -4.72 -1.78 -7.42
N LEU A 32 -3.86 -1.80 -6.40
CA LEU A 32 -3.50 -3.03 -5.68
C LEU A 32 -4.72 -3.64 -4.98
N VAL A 33 -5.53 -2.85 -4.27
CA VAL A 33 -6.74 -3.37 -3.60
C VAL A 33 -7.76 -3.87 -4.63
N THR A 34 -7.99 -3.12 -5.72
CA THR A 34 -8.92 -3.52 -6.78
C THR A 34 -8.47 -4.81 -7.45
N PHE A 35 -7.18 -4.93 -7.80
CA PHE A 35 -6.62 -6.15 -8.38
C PHE A 35 -6.69 -7.33 -7.40
N GLY A 36 -6.33 -7.06 -6.13
CA GLY A 36 -6.32 -8.02 -5.04
C GLY A 36 -7.69 -8.65 -4.74
N ILE A 37 -8.78 -7.89 -4.93
CA ILE A 37 -10.15 -8.39 -4.80
C ILE A 37 -10.64 -8.99 -6.11
N GLY A 38 -10.35 -8.35 -7.24
CA GLY A 38 -10.82 -8.75 -8.57
C GLY A 38 -10.31 -10.13 -8.99
N GLY A 39 -9.04 -10.46 -8.68
CA GLY A 39 -8.45 -11.76 -8.98
C GLY A 39 -9.24 -12.93 -8.36
N PRO A 40 -9.36 -13.00 -7.03
CA PRO A 40 -10.14 -14.04 -6.34
C PRO A 40 -11.59 -14.11 -6.81
N VAL A 41 -12.26 -12.97 -7.04
CA VAL A 41 -13.64 -12.95 -7.55
C VAL A 41 -13.73 -13.61 -8.92
N LEU A 42 -12.78 -13.34 -9.82
CA LEU A 42 -12.73 -13.98 -11.13
C LEU A 42 -12.56 -15.50 -11.00
N LEU A 43 -11.68 -15.96 -10.10
CA LEU A 43 -11.47 -17.39 -9.83
C LEU A 43 -12.71 -18.07 -9.23
N LEU A 44 -13.53 -17.35 -8.46
CA LEU A 44 -14.78 -17.87 -7.93
C LEU A 44 -15.88 -17.97 -8.99
N VAL A 45 -15.88 -17.08 -9.97
CA VAL A 45 -16.87 -17.08 -11.06
C VAL A 45 -16.53 -18.13 -12.12
N GLU A 46 -15.26 -18.28 -12.49
CA GLU A 46 -14.84 -19.15 -13.59
C GLU A 46 -14.63 -20.60 -13.15
N GLN A 47 -15.63 -21.46 -13.41
CA GLN A 47 -15.64 -22.85 -12.93
C GLN A 47 -14.48 -23.69 -13.50
N SER A 48 -14.07 -23.45 -14.74
CA SER A 48 -12.99 -24.22 -15.37
C SER A 48 -11.64 -23.94 -14.71
N VAL A 49 -11.36 -22.67 -14.40
CA VAL A 49 -10.12 -22.26 -13.73
C VAL A 49 -10.13 -22.78 -12.30
N ARG A 50 -11.25 -22.60 -11.58
CA ARG A 50 -11.41 -23.07 -10.20
C ARG A 50 -11.16 -24.57 -10.07
N THR A 51 -11.75 -25.38 -10.94
CA THR A 51 -11.61 -26.84 -10.88
C THR A 51 -10.15 -27.26 -11.06
N LYS A 52 -9.42 -26.66 -12.01
CA LYS A 52 -7.99 -26.92 -12.20
C LYS A 52 -7.17 -26.58 -10.96
N LEU A 53 -7.37 -25.39 -10.40
CA LEU A 53 -6.64 -24.94 -9.20
C LEU A 53 -6.90 -25.81 -7.96
N ILE A 54 -8.11 -26.37 -7.85
CA ILE A 54 -8.45 -27.31 -6.77
C ILE A 54 -7.75 -28.65 -7.00
N CYS A 55 -7.72 -29.16 -8.23
CA CYS A 55 -7.01 -30.39 -8.57
C CYS A 55 -5.50 -30.27 -8.31
N ASP A 56 -4.93 -29.09 -8.54
CA ASP A 56 -3.51 -28.82 -8.33
C ASP A 56 -3.17 -28.40 -6.89
N GLU A 57 -4.14 -28.41 -5.96
CA GLU A 57 -3.99 -28.05 -4.53
C GLU A 57 -3.43 -26.63 -4.27
N VAL A 58 -3.43 -25.75 -5.28
CA VAL A 58 -2.91 -24.37 -5.19
C VAL A 58 -3.98 -23.31 -4.93
N PHE A 59 -5.26 -23.67 -5.04
CA PHE A 59 -6.37 -22.71 -4.91
C PHE A 59 -6.34 -21.90 -3.60
N GLU A 60 -6.09 -22.56 -2.46
CA GLU A 60 -6.02 -21.90 -1.16
C GLU A 60 -4.85 -20.93 -1.08
N TRP A 61 -3.69 -21.30 -1.61
CA TRP A 61 -2.51 -20.44 -1.65
C TRP A 61 -2.75 -19.17 -2.46
N VAL A 62 -3.39 -19.30 -3.61
CA VAL A 62 -3.77 -18.14 -4.43
C VAL A 62 -4.69 -17.22 -3.65
N LEU A 63 -5.73 -17.74 -3.00
CA LEU A 63 -6.63 -16.91 -2.18
C LEU A 63 -5.89 -16.22 -1.03
N VAL A 64 -5.02 -16.93 -0.32
CA VAL A 64 -4.25 -16.38 0.80
C VAL A 64 -3.31 -15.27 0.33
N LEU A 65 -2.62 -15.44 -0.80
CA LEU A 65 -1.71 -14.44 -1.36
C LEU A 65 -2.45 -13.15 -1.74
N PHE A 66 -3.58 -13.27 -2.42
CA PHE A 66 -4.38 -12.11 -2.82
C PHE A 66 -5.03 -11.43 -1.61
N LEU A 67 -5.64 -12.18 -0.69
CA LEU A 67 -6.31 -11.60 0.47
C LEU A 67 -5.32 -10.99 1.48
N SER A 68 -4.16 -11.61 1.69
CA SER A 68 -3.11 -11.05 2.57
C SER A 68 -2.53 -9.76 1.99
N GLY A 69 -2.32 -9.67 0.68
CA GLY A 69 -1.89 -8.44 0.03
C GLY A 69 -2.93 -7.32 0.16
N VAL A 70 -4.22 -7.60 -0.02
CA VAL A 70 -5.30 -6.62 0.21
C VAL A 70 -5.33 -6.18 1.67
N PHE A 71 -5.25 -7.12 2.61
CA PHE A 71 -5.25 -6.83 4.04
C PHE A 71 -4.08 -5.90 4.43
N LEU A 72 -2.89 -6.16 3.89
CA LEU A 72 -1.72 -5.31 4.10
C LEU A 72 -1.96 -3.87 3.60
N GLN A 73 -2.55 -3.70 2.41
CA GLN A 73 -2.86 -2.39 1.84
C GLN A 73 -3.90 -1.60 2.67
N VAL A 74 -4.90 -2.30 3.20
CA VAL A 74 -5.89 -1.70 4.12
C VAL A 74 -5.21 -1.26 5.42
N LEU A 75 -4.33 -2.11 5.98
CA LEU A 75 -3.58 -1.80 7.20
C LEU A 75 -2.68 -0.57 7.01
N LEU A 76 -1.92 -0.50 5.91
CA LEU A 76 -1.08 0.66 5.57
C LEU A 76 -1.89 1.94 5.43
N THR A 77 -3.06 1.88 4.78
CA THR A 77 -3.98 3.04 4.68
C THR A 77 -4.45 3.50 6.04
N PHE A 78 -4.80 2.55 6.90
CA PHE A 78 -5.23 2.87 8.25
C PHE A 78 -4.12 3.53 9.05
N LEU A 79 -2.89 2.99 9.02
CA LEU A 79 -1.73 3.62 9.68
C LEU A 79 -1.46 5.03 9.14
N ASN A 80 -1.49 5.23 7.82
CA ASN A 80 -1.28 6.55 7.22
C ASN A 80 -2.35 7.56 7.63
N LYS A 81 -3.62 7.15 7.64
CA LYS A 81 -4.72 8.00 8.09
C LYS A 81 -4.60 8.32 9.58
N PHE A 82 -4.26 7.34 10.40
CA PHE A 82 -4.14 7.49 11.85
C PHE A 82 -2.99 8.41 12.24
N THR A 83 -1.80 8.23 11.65
CA THR A 83 -0.64 9.09 11.90
C THR A 83 -0.89 10.53 11.45
N ALA A 84 -1.48 10.72 10.27
CA ALA A 84 -1.88 12.04 9.79
C ALA A 84 -2.86 12.73 10.74
N TYR A 85 -3.85 11.99 11.26
CA TYR A 85 -4.82 12.51 12.23
C TYR A 85 -4.14 12.95 13.54
N ILE A 86 -3.27 12.14 14.13
CA ILE A 86 -2.56 12.48 15.38
C ILE A 86 -1.67 13.71 15.19
N ILE A 87 -0.97 13.82 14.07
CA ILE A 87 -0.11 14.98 13.77
C ILE A 87 -0.97 16.24 13.60
N TYR A 88 -2.09 16.13 12.89
CA TYR A 88 -3.05 17.22 12.71
C TYR A 88 -3.64 17.70 14.03
N ASP A 89 -4.17 16.79 14.85
CA ASP A 89 -4.74 17.09 16.16
C ASP A 89 -3.72 17.72 17.11
N GLY A 90 -2.50 17.17 17.15
CA GLY A 90 -1.40 17.70 17.96
C GLY A 90 -0.99 19.13 17.57
N LYS A 91 -0.97 19.44 16.26
CA LYS A 91 -0.68 20.80 15.76
C LYS A 91 -1.82 21.78 16.02
N GLN A 92 -3.07 21.33 15.90
CA GLN A 92 -4.24 22.17 16.13
C GLN A 92 -4.42 22.54 17.62
N HIS A 93 -4.15 21.60 18.53
CA HIS A 93 -4.38 21.78 19.97
C HIS A 93 -3.09 22.02 20.79
N GLY A 94 -1.94 22.17 20.13
CA GLY A 94 -0.64 22.42 20.79
C GLY A 94 -0.11 21.24 21.62
N ARG A 95 -0.60 20.02 21.40
CA ARG A 95 -0.22 18.81 22.15
C ARG A 95 0.86 17.99 21.43
N THR A 96 2.02 18.60 21.19
CA THR A 96 3.13 18.00 20.43
C THR A 96 4.13 17.21 21.27
N SER A 97 3.95 17.13 22.60
CA SER A 97 4.92 16.54 23.52
C SER A 97 4.68 15.05 23.85
N GLY A 98 3.51 14.49 23.49
CA GLY A 98 3.12 13.12 23.86
C GLY A 98 3.93 12.03 23.16
N CYS A 99 4.10 10.87 23.82
CA CYS A 99 4.79 9.71 23.26
C CYS A 99 4.15 9.23 21.95
N LEU A 100 2.80 9.22 21.89
CA LEU A 100 2.05 8.86 20.68
C LEU A 100 2.33 9.82 19.52
N TYR A 101 2.38 11.13 19.78
CA TYR A 101 2.72 12.13 18.77
C TYR A 101 4.13 11.90 18.21
N LYS A 102 5.12 11.68 19.08
CA LYS A 102 6.51 11.41 18.67
C LYS A 102 6.65 10.11 17.88
N ALA A 103 5.88 9.07 18.23
CA ALA A 103 5.85 7.82 17.47
C ALA A 103 5.22 8.03 16.08
N CYS A 104 4.07 8.71 16.01
CA CYS A 104 3.42 9.02 14.73
C CYS A 104 4.26 9.95 13.84
N ASP A 105 4.97 10.92 14.41
CA ASP A 105 5.88 11.81 13.69
C ASP A 105 7.08 11.03 13.13
N LYS A 106 7.65 10.08 13.89
CA LYS A 106 8.69 9.18 13.37
C LYS A 106 8.17 8.27 12.25
N ILE A 107 6.99 7.68 12.41
CA ILE A 107 6.38 6.81 11.39
C ILE A 107 6.05 7.60 10.13
N SER A 108 5.49 8.81 10.27
CA SER A 108 5.16 9.68 9.14
C SER A 108 6.40 10.13 8.34
N ASN A 109 7.57 10.20 8.98
CA ASN A 109 8.83 10.49 8.31
C ASN A 109 9.46 9.23 7.66
N TYR A 110 8.92 8.04 7.93
CA TYR A 110 9.45 6.79 7.41
C TYR A 110 8.70 6.33 6.16
N ILE A 111 8.98 7.00 5.04
CA ILE A 111 8.43 6.75 3.69
C ILE A 111 8.59 5.28 3.26
N GLY A 112 9.60 4.59 3.79
CA GLY A 112 9.90 3.20 3.44
C GLY A 112 8.83 2.18 3.84
N ILE A 113 7.95 2.47 4.81
CA ILE A 113 6.90 1.52 5.23
C ILE A 113 5.86 1.34 4.12
N ASP A 114 5.42 2.44 3.50
CA ASP A 114 4.47 2.38 2.39
C ASP A 114 5.09 1.70 1.18
N MET A 115 6.31 2.10 0.80
CA MET A 115 7.00 1.56 -0.36
C MET A 115 7.33 0.06 -0.20
N GLY A 116 7.76 -0.36 0.99
CA GLY A 116 8.02 -1.77 1.29
C GLY A 116 6.74 -2.60 1.32
N GLY A 117 5.66 -2.04 1.85
CA GLY A 117 4.34 -2.65 1.86
C GLY A 117 3.78 -2.85 0.44
N ASP A 118 3.86 -1.82 -0.40
CA ASP A 118 3.45 -1.90 -1.81
C ASP A 118 4.27 -2.93 -2.58
N PHE A 119 5.59 -2.95 -2.38
CA PHE A 119 6.47 -3.94 -3.00
C PHE A 119 6.10 -5.37 -2.57
N LEU A 120 5.88 -5.61 -1.28
CA LEU A 120 5.49 -6.93 -0.77
C LEU A 120 4.14 -7.37 -1.36
N THR A 121 3.16 -6.45 -1.46
CA THR A 121 1.87 -6.72 -2.11
C THR A 121 2.05 -7.09 -3.59
N ILE A 122 2.89 -6.35 -4.33
CA ILE A 122 3.16 -6.65 -5.74
C ILE A 122 3.77 -8.04 -5.90
N VAL A 123 4.74 -8.41 -5.05
CA VAL A 123 5.35 -9.74 -5.07
C VAL A 123 4.32 -10.83 -4.78
N ALA A 124 3.49 -10.65 -3.74
CA ALA A 124 2.44 -11.61 -3.39
C ALA A 124 1.43 -11.82 -4.53
N PHE A 125 0.98 -10.74 -5.16
CA PHE A 125 0.03 -10.79 -6.27
C PHE A 125 0.65 -11.40 -7.53
N THR A 126 1.90 -11.05 -7.83
CA THR A 126 2.62 -11.62 -8.97
C THR A 126 2.81 -13.13 -8.79
N TRP A 127 3.16 -13.57 -7.58
CA TRP A 127 3.29 -14.98 -7.27
C TRP A 127 1.95 -15.72 -7.37
N GLY A 128 0.88 -15.14 -6.81
CA GLY A 128 -0.47 -15.71 -6.93
C GLY A 128 -0.93 -15.81 -8.38
N ALA A 129 -0.68 -14.78 -9.20
CA ALA A 129 -0.99 -14.80 -10.62
C ALA A 129 -0.17 -15.84 -11.40
N PHE A 130 1.10 -16.02 -11.04
CA PHE A 130 1.95 -17.05 -11.62
C PHE A 130 1.42 -18.46 -11.33
N LEU A 131 1.00 -18.75 -10.09
CA LEU A 131 0.37 -20.04 -9.75
C LEU A 131 -0.90 -20.30 -10.56
N VAL A 132 -1.71 -19.25 -10.81
CA VAL A 132 -2.90 -19.37 -11.68
C VAL A 132 -2.51 -19.66 -13.12
N ALA A 133 -1.47 -19.00 -13.63
CA ALA A 133 -1.00 -19.20 -15.00
C ALA A 133 -0.42 -20.60 -15.20
N ASP A 134 0.42 -21.08 -14.28
CA ASP A 134 1.05 -22.41 -14.31
C ASP A 134 0.01 -23.54 -14.31
N ALA A 135 -0.99 -23.44 -13.43
CA ALA A 135 -2.11 -24.40 -13.38
C ALA A 135 -3.00 -24.37 -14.64
N TYR A 136 -3.08 -23.24 -15.35
CA TYR A 136 -3.96 -23.11 -16.51
C TYR A 136 -3.28 -23.44 -17.84
N PHE A 137 -2.01 -23.05 -18.00
CA PHE A 137 -1.17 -23.19 -19.20
C PHE A 137 0.05 -24.10 -18.92
N PRO A 138 -0.15 -25.41 -18.74
CA PRO A 138 0.95 -26.36 -18.54
C PRO A 138 1.85 -26.52 -19.78
#